data_AF-A0A2P8B4L8-F1
#
_entry.id   AF-A0A2P8B4L8-F1
#
_cell.length_a   1.000
_cell.length_b   1.000
_cell.length_c   1.000
_cell.angle_alpha   90.00
_cell.angle_beta   90.00
_cell.angle_gamma   90.00
#
_symmetry.space_group_name_H-M   'P 1'
#
loop_
_entity.id
_entity.type
_entity.pdbx_description
1 polymer ?
#
loop_
_entity_poly.entity_id
_entity_poly.type
_entity_poly.pdbx_seq_one_letter_code
_entity_poly.pdbx_strand_id
1 'polypeptide(L)'
;MLGYFQQNDYRLPVHPATLCIRRELALALGGWMALPGGEDTGLLVAASVVADGFFIAEPGLLYRTHADQITGKADWTEPSEWLPRMRLIEARALALQNLWKQH
;
A
#
# COMPACT_ATOMS: atom_id res chain seq x y z
N MET A 1 -5.14 4.55 8.46
CA MET A 1 -4.33 4.52 7.21
C MET A 1 -5.16 4.77 5.96
N LEU A 2 -6.23 4.01 5.65
CA LEU A 2 -7.07 4.26 4.47
C LEU A 2 -7.55 5.73 4.35
N GLY A 3 -8.05 6.33 5.43
CA GLY A 3 -8.44 7.75 5.42
C GLY A 3 -7.28 8.71 5.11
N TYR A 4 -6.07 8.43 5.60
CA TYR A 4 -4.88 9.22 5.28
C TYR A 4 -4.54 9.10 3.79
N PHE A 5 -4.56 7.87 3.26
CA PHE A 5 -4.32 7.58 1.84
C PHE A 5 -5.27 8.37 0.94
N GLN A 6 -6.57 8.43 1.27
CA GLN A 6 -7.58 9.19 0.53
C GLN A 6 -7.37 10.71 0.60
N GLN A 7 -6.94 11.22 1.76
CA GLN A 7 -6.82 12.66 2.01
C GLN A 7 -5.48 13.26 1.56
N ASN A 8 -4.49 12.44 1.22
CA ASN A 8 -3.12 12.87 0.93
C ASN A 8 -2.67 12.41 -0.47
N ASP A 9 -3.52 12.58 -1.48
CA ASP A 9 -3.22 12.25 -2.88
C ASP A 9 -2.66 10.83 -3.07
N TYR A 10 -3.21 9.88 -2.33
CA TYR A 10 -2.77 8.49 -2.32
C TYR A 10 -1.31 8.29 -1.87
N ARG A 11 -0.80 9.18 -1.01
CA ARG A 11 0.47 9.00 -0.30
C ARG A 11 0.26 8.26 1.01
N LEU A 12 1.24 7.43 1.35
CA LEU A 12 1.28 6.73 2.63
C LEU A 12 2.07 7.55 3.66
N PRO A 13 1.70 7.48 4.95
CA PRO A 13 2.47 8.08 6.03
C PRO A 13 3.73 7.25 6.38
N VAL A 14 3.85 6.04 5.83
CA VAL A 14 4.97 5.11 6.05
C VAL A 14 5.27 4.35 4.76
N HIS A 15 6.55 4.10 4.50
CA HIS A 15 6.99 3.32 3.35
C HIS A 15 6.77 1.82 3.59
N PRO A 16 6.15 1.07 2.66
CA PRO A 16 5.82 -0.34 2.86
C PRO A 16 7.03 -1.29 2.87
N ALA A 17 8.20 -0.87 2.37
CA ALA A 17 9.42 -1.71 2.29
C ALA A 17 9.93 -2.31 3.61
N THR A 18 9.49 -1.80 4.78
CA THR A 18 9.85 -2.37 6.09
C THR A 18 8.67 -3.09 6.77
N LEU A 19 7.58 -3.35 6.04
CA LEU A 19 6.42 -4.04 6.57
C LEU A 19 6.80 -5.45 7.06
N CYS A 20 6.56 -5.69 8.35
CA CYS A 20 6.50 -7.02 8.92
C CYS A 20 5.03 -7.36 9.21
N ILE A 21 4.56 -8.49 8.67
CA ILE A 21 3.15 -8.88 8.74
C ILE A 21 3.03 -10.34 9.16
N ARG A 22 1.98 -10.68 9.92
CA ARG A 22 1.66 -12.07 10.26
C ARG A 22 1.41 -12.86 8.97
N ARG A 23 2.01 -14.04 8.86
CA ARG A 23 1.89 -14.92 7.69
C ARG A 23 0.43 -15.19 7.30
N GLU A 24 -0.41 -15.52 8.27
CA GLU A 24 -1.82 -15.84 8.03
C GLU A 24 -2.59 -14.66 7.45
N LEU A 25 -2.32 -13.43 7.94
CA LEU A 25 -2.93 -12.22 7.40
C LEU A 25 -2.46 -11.96 5.97
N ALA A 26 -1.16 -12.11 5.69
CA ALA A 26 -0.63 -11.96 4.33
C ALA A 26 -1.27 -12.96 3.36
N LEU A 27 -1.43 -14.22 3.77
CA LEU A 27 -2.09 -15.26 2.97
C LEU A 27 -3.57 -14.96 2.76
N ALA A 28 -4.31 -14.60 3.82
CA ALA A 28 -5.74 -14.30 3.75
C ALA A 28 -6.04 -13.09 2.85
N LEU A 29 -5.17 -12.09 2.87
CA LEU A 29 -5.30 -10.94 1.98
C LEU A 29 -4.90 -11.27 0.53
N GLY A 30 -4.16 -12.35 0.29
CA GLY A 30 -3.64 -12.71 -1.04
C GLY A 30 -2.32 -12.03 -1.40
N GLY A 31 -1.57 -11.55 -0.40
CA GLY A 31 -0.26 -10.93 -0.59
C GLY A 31 -0.28 -9.61 -1.37
N TRP A 32 0.79 -9.38 -2.13
CA TRP A 32 0.94 -8.24 -3.03
C TRP A 32 -0.09 -8.27 -4.15
N MET A 33 -0.62 -7.09 -4.49
CA MET A 33 -1.59 -6.98 -5.57
C MET A 33 -0.90 -7.14 -6.92
N ALA A 34 -1.54 -7.82 -7.87
CA ALA A 34 -1.06 -7.88 -9.26
C ALA A 34 -1.23 -6.51 -9.95
N LEU A 35 -0.29 -5.60 -9.70
CA LEU A 35 -0.24 -4.25 -10.24
C LEU A 35 1.11 -4.03 -10.95
N PRO A 36 1.18 -3.15 -11.96
CA PRO A 36 2.46 -2.77 -12.55
C PRO A 36 3.34 -1.92 -11.60
N GLY A 37 2.79 -1.50 -10.46
CA GLY A 37 3.50 -0.80 -9.40
C GLY A 37 2.61 -0.51 -8.18
N GLY A 38 3.24 -0.38 -7.00
CA GLY A 38 2.51 -0.10 -5.74
C GLY A 38 1.79 -1.32 -5.16
N GLU A 39 2.21 -2.52 -5.52
CA GLU A 39 1.66 -3.79 -5.04
C GLU A 39 1.76 -3.97 -3.50
N ASP A 40 2.85 -3.48 -2.92
CA ASP A 40 3.15 -3.47 -1.48
C ASP A 40 2.33 -2.42 -0.72
N THR A 41 2.09 -1.27 -1.33
CA THR A 41 1.11 -0.26 -0.89
C THR A 41 -0.28 -0.89 -0.83
N GLY A 42 -0.64 -1.66 -1.85
CA GLY A 42 -1.88 -2.42 -1.91
C GLY A 42 -2.08 -3.37 -0.73
N LEU A 43 -1.03 -4.12 -0.36
CA LEU A 43 -1.07 -5.02 0.81
C LEU A 43 -1.13 -4.24 2.13
N LEU A 44 -0.33 -3.18 2.30
CA LEU A 44 -0.29 -2.39 3.52
C LEU A 44 -1.64 -1.71 3.81
N VAL A 45 -2.26 -1.07 2.80
CA VAL A 45 -3.57 -0.43 2.97
C VAL A 45 -4.66 -1.46 3.26
N ALA A 46 -4.63 -2.61 2.58
CA ALA A 46 -5.56 -3.72 2.82
C ALA A 46 -5.44 -4.28 4.25
N ALA A 47 -4.23 -4.49 4.75
CA ALA A 47 -4.01 -4.95 6.13
C ALA A 47 -4.54 -3.94 7.15
N SER A 48 -4.34 -2.64 6.88
CA SER A 48 -4.71 -1.56 7.82
C SER A 48 -6.20 -1.39 8.08
N VAL A 49 -7.07 -2.01 7.27
CA VAL A 49 -8.53 -1.99 7.46
C VAL A 49 -9.07 -3.27 8.06
N VAL A 50 -8.24 -4.31 8.19
CA VAL A 50 -8.59 -5.64 8.72
C VAL A 50 -8.02 -5.85 10.12
N ALA A 51 -6.82 -5.32 10.39
CA ALA A 51 -6.14 -5.48 11.66
C ALA A 51 -5.41 -4.20 12.07
N ASP A 52 -5.36 -3.94 13.37
CA ASP A 52 -4.51 -2.89 13.93
C ASP A 52 -3.02 -3.24 13.72
N GLY A 53 -2.26 -2.20 13.40
CA GLY A 53 -0.80 -2.27 13.23
C GLY A 53 -0.07 -1.46 14.28
N PHE A 54 1.26 -1.59 14.29
CA PHE A 54 2.14 -0.75 15.09
C PHE A 54 3.20 -0.10 14.20
N PHE A 55 3.48 1.18 14.41
CA PHE A 55 4.50 1.92 13.69
C PHE A 55 5.71 2.17 14.60
N ILE A 56 6.89 1.79 14.11
CA ILE A 56 8.17 2.08 14.77
C ILE A 56 8.73 3.34 14.11
N ALA A 57 8.84 4.43 14.88
CA ALA A 57 9.29 5.72 14.37
C ALA A 57 10.81 5.81 14.14
N GLU A 58 11.56 4.82 14.64
CA GLU A 58 13.01 4.74 14.41
C GLU A 58 13.31 4.36 12.95
N PRO A 59 14.19 5.11 12.25
CA PRO A 59 14.57 4.77 10.88
C PRO A 59 15.23 3.38 10.79
N GLY A 60 14.54 2.44 10.11
CA GLY A 60 15.02 1.06 9.93
C GLY A 60 15.53 0.71 8.53
N LEU A 61 15.46 1.64 7.57
CA LEU A 61 15.83 1.39 6.17
C LEU A 61 16.57 2.59 5.57
N LEU A 62 17.75 2.32 5.00
CA LEU A 62 18.43 3.24 4.10
C LEU A 62 18.06 2.87 2.66
N TYR A 63 17.19 3.67 2.04
CA TYR A 63 16.74 3.44 0.67
C TYR A 63 17.70 4.10 -0.32
N ARG A 64 18.34 3.31 -1.19
CA ARG A 64 19.23 3.79 -2.24
C ARG A 64 18.47 3.86 -3.56
N THR A 65 18.49 5.01 -4.20
CA THR A 65 17.99 5.19 -5.58
C THR A 65 19.10 4.95 -6.60
N HIS A 66 18.73 4.50 -7.79
CA HIS A 66 19.63 4.36 -8.94
C HIS A 66 18.96 4.82 -10.23
N ALA A 67 19.76 5.10 -11.27
CA ALA A 67 19.27 5.73 -12.51
C ALA A 67 18.15 4.92 -13.21
N ASP A 68 18.26 3.59 -13.23
CA ASP A 68 17.29 2.71 -13.89
C ASP A 68 16.08 2.32 -13.04
N GLN A 69 15.93 2.91 -11.85
CA GLN A 69 14.85 2.55 -10.94
C GLN A 69 13.49 2.91 -11.54
N ILE A 70 12.57 1.93 -11.57
CA ILE A 70 11.24 2.11 -12.18
C ILE A 70 10.46 3.28 -11.56
N THR A 71 10.59 3.50 -10.26
CA THR A 71 9.90 4.59 -9.56
C THR A 71 10.48 5.98 -9.84
N GLY A 72 11.63 6.06 -10.52
CA GLY A 72 12.25 7.29 -11.00
C GLY A 72 11.91 7.65 -12.46
N LYS A 73 11.17 6.79 -13.17
CA LYS A 73 10.77 7.04 -14.57
C LYS A 73 9.53 7.95 -14.63
N ALA A 74 9.41 8.74 -15.69
CA ALA A 74 8.32 9.73 -15.83
C ALA A 74 6.92 9.09 -15.89
N ASP A 75 6.81 7.92 -16.53
CA ASP A 75 5.60 7.11 -16.62
C ASP A 75 5.13 6.56 -15.25
N TRP A 76 6.02 6.49 -14.26
CA TRP A 76 5.65 6.07 -12.91
C TRP A 76 4.61 6.98 -12.26
N THR A 77 4.69 8.28 -12.48
CA THR A 77 3.76 9.26 -11.90
C THR A 77 2.75 9.83 -12.89
N GLU A 78 2.75 9.32 -14.12
CA GLU A 78 1.84 9.74 -15.18
C GLU A 78 0.38 9.55 -14.70
N PRO A 79 -0.46 10.60 -14.67
CA PRO A 79 -1.80 10.52 -14.09
C PRO A 79 -2.69 9.41 -14.67
N SER A 80 -2.54 9.13 -15.97
CA SER A 80 -3.29 8.06 -16.66
C SER A 80 -2.91 6.65 -16.16
N GLU A 81 -1.72 6.48 -15.58
CA GLU A 81 -1.22 5.23 -15.01
C GLU A 81 -1.34 5.20 -13.47
N TRP A 82 -1.03 6.33 -12.82
CA TRP A 82 -1.05 6.44 -11.36
C TRP A 82 -2.45 6.31 -10.79
N LEU A 83 -3.42 7.04 -11.34
CA LEU A 83 -4.76 7.13 -10.77
C LEU A 83 -5.52 5.79 -10.80
N PRO A 84 -5.50 5.00 -11.91
CA PRO A 84 -6.13 3.68 -11.92
C PRO A 84 -5.53 2.72 -10.88
N ARG A 85 -4.20 2.72 -10.69
CA ARG A 85 -3.55 1.89 -9.67
C ARG A 85 -4.02 2.25 -8.27
N MET A 86 -4.04 3.54 -7.94
CA MET A 86 -4.45 3.99 -6.61
C MET A 86 -5.92 3.70 -6.34
N ARG A 87 -6.80 3.90 -7.33
CA ARG A 87 -8.22 3.54 -7.23
C ARG A 87 -8.45 2.05 -7.02
N LEU A 88 -7.64 1.20 -7.65
CA LEU A 88 -7.75 -0.25 -7.47
C LEU A 88 -7.30 -0.68 -6.07
N ILE A 89 -6.24 -0.08 -5.53
CA ILE A 89 -5.80 -0.26 -4.14
C ILE A 89 -6.91 0.18 -3.17
N GLU A 90 -7.48 1.37 -3.39
CA GLU A 90 -8.58 1.91 -2.60
C GLU A 90 -9.81 1.00 -2.66
N ALA A 91 -10.21 0.53 -3.84
CA ALA A 91 -11.35 -0.35 -4.02
C ALA A 91 -11.20 -1.67 -3.24
N ARG A 92 -10.01 -2.28 -3.26
CA ARG A 92 -9.71 -3.48 -2.45
C ARG A 92 -9.88 -3.18 -0.96
N ALA A 93 -9.33 -2.07 -0.48
CA ALA A 93 -9.40 -1.70 0.93
C ALA A 93 -10.84 -1.40 1.38
N LEU A 94 -11.64 -0.71 0.56
CA LEU A 94 -13.05 -0.45 0.85
C LEU A 94 -13.86 -1.76 0.89
N ALA A 95 -13.63 -2.67 -0.05
CA ALA A 95 -14.29 -3.98 -0.06
C ALA A 95 -13.98 -4.77 1.22
N LEU A 96 -12.70 -4.86 1.60
CA LEU A 96 -12.29 -5.52 2.84
C LEU A 96 -12.88 -4.84 4.07
N GLN A 97 -12.84 -3.52 4.16
CA GLN A 97 -13.40 -2.77 5.27
C GLN A 97 -14.90 -3.05 5.44
N ASN A 98 -15.65 -3.07 4.34
CA ASN A 98 -17.09 -3.29 4.36
C ASN A 98 -17.45 -4.71 4.79
N LEU A 99 -16.69 -5.71 4.35
CA LEU A 99 -16.91 -7.11 4.74
C LEU A 99 -16.47 -7.38 6.19
N TRP A 100 -15.39 -6.74 6.64
CA TRP A 100 -14.80 -7.02 7.96
C TRP A 100 -15.46 -6.25 9.11
N LYS A 101 -15.97 -5.04 8.87
CA LYS A 101 -16.74 -4.26 9.88
C LYS A 101 -18.13 -4.85 10.20
N GLN A 102 -18.56 -5.90 9.50
CA GLN A 102 -19.85 -6.56 9.73
C GLN A 102 -19.82 -7.59 10.88
N HIS A 103 -18.72 -7.66 11.63
CA HIS A 103 -18.52 -8.50 12.81
C HIS A 103 -18.05 -7.66 14.00
#